data_AF-A0A8X6VNX2-F1
#
_entry.id   AF-A0A8X6VNX2-F1
#
_cell.length_a   1.000
_cell.length_b   1.000
_cell.length_c   1.000
_cell.angle_alpha   90.00
_cell.angle_beta   90.00
_cell.angle_gamma   90.00
#
_symmetry.space_group_name_H-M   'P 1'
#
loop_
_entity.id
_entity.type
_entity.pdbx_description
1 polymer ?
#
loop_
_entity_poly.entity_id
_entity_poly.type
_entity_poly.pdbx_seq_one_letter_code
_entity_poly.pdbx_strand_id
1 'polypeptide(L)'
;MLLGQQSGYTKFPCFLCEWDSRDRKQHYVKQTWPFRKALIPGVENVERQSLVDPKKILFPPLHIKFWLMKQFVKALDKEGECFKYLCDQFPGLFDAKLKEGIFVGSDIRKI
;
A
#
# COMPACT_ATOMS: atom_id res chain seq x y z
N MET A 1 17.37 4.51 1.66
CA MET A 1 16.33 3.46 1.80
C MET A 1 17.03 2.16 2.19
N LEU A 2 16.50 1.38 3.15
CA LEU A 2 17.19 0.18 3.70
C LEU A 2 17.57 -0.85 2.61
N LEU A 3 16.72 -0.99 1.60
CA LEU A 3 16.89 -1.93 0.50
C LEU A 3 17.56 -1.32 -0.75
N GLY A 4 18.05 -0.08 -0.65
CA GLY A 4 18.73 0.59 -1.77
C GLY A 4 17.85 0.88 -3.00
N GLN A 5 16.53 0.76 -2.88
CA GLN A 5 15.60 1.06 -3.98
C GLN A 5 15.39 2.56 -4.17
N GLN A 6 15.11 2.94 -5.41
CA GLN A 6 14.69 4.28 -5.83
C GLN A 6 13.32 4.62 -5.22
N SER A 7 13.20 5.83 -4.68
CA SER A 7 11.93 6.37 -4.19
C SER A 7 11.06 6.92 -5.33
N GLY A 8 9.75 6.96 -5.13
CA GLY A 8 8.80 7.55 -6.07
C GLY A 8 8.09 6.50 -6.94
N TYR A 9 7.49 6.96 -8.05
CA TYR A 9 6.66 6.12 -8.91
C TYR A 9 7.51 5.34 -9.94
N THR A 10 8.14 4.27 -9.45
CA THR A 10 9.01 3.41 -10.26
C THR A 10 8.23 2.28 -10.93
N LYS A 11 8.78 1.71 -12.02
CA LYS A 11 8.14 0.61 -12.76
C LYS A 11 8.02 -0.66 -11.92
N PHE A 12 9.04 -0.99 -11.13
CA PHE A 12 9.08 -2.19 -10.30
C PHE A 12 9.25 -1.82 -8.81
N PRO A 13 8.20 -1.28 -8.16
CA PRO A 13 8.34 -0.71 -6.82
C PRO A 13 8.51 -1.75 -5.71
N CYS A 14 8.09 -3.00 -5.93
CA CYS A 14 8.08 -4.04 -4.91
C CYS A 14 9.46 -4.72 -4.79
N PHE A 15 9.98 -4.88 -3.57
CA PHE A 15 11.23 -5.62 -3.34
C PHE A 15 11.05 -7.15 -3.27
N LEU A 16 9.83 -7.64 -3.10
CA LEU A 16 9.52 -9.07 -3.02
C LEU A 16 9.25 -9.69 -4.39
N CYS A 17 8.68 -8.93 -5.32
CA CYS A 17 8.25 -9.46 -6.60
C CYS A 17 8.48 -8.46 -7.74
N GLU A 18 8.49 -8.99 -8.95
CA GLU A 18 8.66 -8.24 -10.20
C GLU A 18 7.32 -7.69 -10.69
N TRP A 19 6.55 -7.07 -9.77
CA TRP A 19 5.29 -6.44 -10.12
C TRP A 19 5.53 -5.19 -10.96
N ASP A 20 5.05 -5.21 -12.19
CA ASP A 20 5.12 -4.08 -13.12
C ASP A 20 3.96 -3.11 -12.84
N SER A 21 4.25 -2.00 -12.16
CA SER A 21 3.28 -0.96 -11.85
C SER A 21 2.70 -0.27 -13.10
N ARG A 22 3.31 -0.47 -14.27
CA ARG A 22 2.86 0.10 -15.55
C ARG A 22 2.04 -0.88 -16.39
N ASP A 23 2.02 -2.17 -16.05
CA ASP A 23 1.19 -3.15 -16.75
C ASP A 23 -0.29 -3.02 -16.35
N ARG A 24 -1.04 -2.25 -17.15
CA ARG A 24 -2.48 -2.06 -16.97
C ARG A 24 -3.31 -3.27 -17.40
N LYS A 25 -2.79 -4.14 -18.26
CA LYS A 25 -3.54 -5.27 -18.82
C LYS A 25 -3.58 -6.44 -17.84
N GLN A 26 -2.44 -6.76 -17.25
CA GLN A 26 -2.34 -7.89 -16.33
C GLN A 26 -2.63 -7.52 -14.86
N HIS A 27 -2.78 -6.22 -14.55
CA HIS A 27 -2.90 -5.71 -13.17
C HIS A 27 -3.92 -6.46 -12.32
N TYR A 28 -5.11 -6.71 -12.88
CA TYR A 28 -6.23 -7.34 -12.18
C TYR A 28 -6.48 -8.79 -12.62
N VAL A 29 -5.68 -9.31 -13.55
CA VAL A 29 -5.80 -10.68 -14.07
C VAL A 29 -4.76 -11.58 -13.42
N LYS A 30 -3.54 -11.06 -13.25
CA LYS A 30 -2.42 -11.81 -12.69
C LYS A 30 -2.36 -11.63 -11.18
N GLN A 31 -2.64 -12.71 -10.47
CA GLN A 31 -2.61 -12.72 -9.00
C GLN A 31 -1.18 -12.87 -8.46
N THR A 32 -0.34 -13.64 -9.17
CA THR A 32 1.02 -13.98 -8.70
C THR A 32 2.07 -13.43 -9.67
N TRP A 33 2.97 -12.61 -9.14
CA TRP A 33 4.12 -12.09 -9.86
C TRP A 33 5.39 -12.88 -9.50
N PRO A 34 6.36 -12.99 -10.43
CA PRO A 34 7.62 -13.68 -10.14
C PRO A 34 8.31 -13.10 -8.91
N PHE A 35 8.84 -13.97 -8.06
CA PHE A 35 9.59 -13.55 -6.88
C PHE A 35 10.92 -12.95 -7.29
N ARG A 36 11.28 -11.82 -6.68
CA ARG A 36 12.54 -11.15 -6.93
C ARG A 36 13.67 -11.89 -6.21
N LYS A 37 14.53 -12.55 -6.98
CA LYS A 37 15.60 -13.40 -6.43
C LYS A 37 16.70 -12.61 -5.71
N ALA A 38 17.06 -11.44 -6.25
CA ALA A 38 18.13 -10.60 -5.71
C ALA A 38 17.87 -9.10 -5.98
N LEU A 39 18.42 -8.25 -5.11
CA LEU A 39 18.44 -6.79 -5.27
C LEU A 39 19.82 -6.37 -5.79
N ILE A 40 20.01 -6.43 -7.12
CA ILE A 40 21.28 -6.09 -7.78
C ILE A 40 21.29 -4.60 -8.12
N PRO A 41 22.25 -3.80 -7.62
CA PRO A 41 22.36 -2.39 -7.99
C PRO A 41 22.48 -2.19 -9.51
N GLY A 42 21.75 -1.21 -10.04
CA GLY A 42 21.68 -0.91 -11.47
C GLY A 42 20.62 -1.71 -12.24
N VAL A 43 19.95 -2.68 -11.59
CA VAL A 43 18.86 -3.45 -12.17
C VAL A 43 17.51 -2.93 -11.66
N GLU A 44 16.57 -2.71 -12.58
CA GLU A 44 15.23 -2.20 -12.29
C GLU A 44 15.22 -0.91 -11.45
N ASN A 45 14.68 -0.96 -10.23
CA ASN A 45 14.58 0.18 -9.32
C ASN A 45 15.63 0.15 -8.21
N VAL A 46 16.64 -0.73 -8.28
CA VAL A 46 17.67 -0.86 -7.24
C VAL A 46 18.86 0.04 -7.58
N GLU A 47 19.04 1.12 -6.82
CA GLU A 47 20.13 2.08 -7.03
C GLU A 47 21.39 1.75 -6.22
N ARG A 48 21.21 1.18 -5.03
CA ARG A 48 22.28 0.95 -4.06
C ARG A 48 22.21 -0.44 -3.49
N GLN A 49 23.32 -0.89 -2.91
CA GLN A 49 23.36 -2.16 -2.19
C GLN A 49 22.42 -2.13 -0.98
N SER A 50 21.72 -3.23 -0.75
CA SER A 50 20.87 -3.38 0.43
C SER A 50 21.72 -3.41 1.70
N LEU A 51 21.28 -2.66 2.72
CA LEU A 51 21.93 -2.63 4.05
C LEU A 51 21.43 -3.75 4.97
N VAL A 52 20.27 -4.33 4.64
CA VAL A 52 19.61 -5.36 5.43
C VAL A 52 19.24 -6.52 4.52
N ASP A 53 19.31 -7.73 5.03
CA ASP A 53 18.77 -8.90 4.33
C ASP A 53 17.25 -8.74 4.16
N PRO A 54 16.71 -8.77 2.93
CA PRO A 54 15.27 -8.65 2.69
C PRO A 54 14.43 -9.67 3.48
N LYS A 55 14.98 -10.85 3.79
CA LYS A 55 14.30 -11.89 4.57
C LYS A 55 14.12 -11.53 6.05
N LYS A 56 14.87 -10.54 6.55
CA LYS A 56 14.81 -10.08 7.94
C LYS A 56 13.89 -8.87 8.13
N ILE A 57 13.26 -8.39 7.06
CA ILE A 57 12.35 -7.25 7.13
C ILE A 57 10.99 -7.73 7.64
N LEU A 58 10.59 -7.21 8.79
CA LEU A 58 9.24 -7.39 9.29
C LEU A 58 8.33 -6.32 8.70
N PHE A 59 7.24 -6.73 8.06
CA PHE A 59 6.22 -5.82 7.57
C PHE A 59 5.46 -5.23 8.74
N PRO A 60 5.35 -3.91 8.86
CA PRO A 60 4.52 -3.30 9.90
C PRO A 60 3.04 -3.49 9.54
N PRO A 61 2.30 -4.44 10.17
CA PRO A 61 0.96 -4.82 9.71
C PRO A 61 -0.03 -3.65 9.82
N LEU A 62 0.17 -2.81 10.85
CA LEU A 62 -0.65 -1.65 11.12
C LEU A 62 -0.56 -0.60 10.01
N HIS A 63 0.65 -0.30 9.50
CA HIS A 63 0.83 0.65 8.40
C HIS A 63 0.19 0.16 7.09
N ILE A 64 0.22 -1.16 6.84
CA ILE A 64 -0.46 -1.78 5.70
C ILE A 64 -1.98 -1.63 5.85
N LYS A 65 -2.54 -2.00 7.02
CA LYS A 65 -3.99 -1.88 7.27
C LYS A 65 -4.47 -0.43 7.14
N PHE A 66 -3.72 0.54 7.67
CA PHE A 66 -4.02 1.97 7.50
C PHE A 66 -4.04 2.39 6.04
N TRP A 67 -3.01 2.03 5.29
CA TRP A 67 -2.91 2.44 3.89
C TRP A 67 -4.02 1.83 3.04
N LEU A 68 -4.34 0.54 3.24
CA LEU A 68 -5.44 -0.13 2.55
C LEU A 68 -6.79 0.50 2.88
N MET A 69 -7.08 0.76 4.16
CA MET A 69 -8.32 1.42 4.56
C MET A 69 -8.44 2.81 3.93
N LYS A 70 -7.33 3.57 3.89
CA LYS A 70 -7.29 4.87 3.22
C LYS A 70 -7.66 4.76 1.74
N GLN A 71 -7.06 3.82 1.01
CA GLN A 71 -7.37 3.63 -0.42
C GLN A 71 -8.81 3.15 -0.63
N PHE A 72 -9.29 2.22 0.20
CA PHE A 72 -10.66 1.73 0.15
C PHE A 72 -11.65 2.88 0.30
N VAL A 73 -11.53 3.69 1.36
CA VAL A 73 -12.45 4.80 1.58
C VAL A 73 -12.34 5.85 0.49
N LYS A 74 -11.15 6.16 -0.02
CA LYS A 74 -10.98 7.09 -1.15
C LYS A 74 -11.69 6.62 -2.42
N ALA A 75 -11.75 5.31 -2.66
CA ALA A 75 -12.41 4.73 -3.81
C ALA A 75 -13.94 4.62 -3.66
N LEU A 76 -14.49 4.74 -2.44
CA LEU A 76 -15.93 4.72 -2.21
C LEU A 76 -16.62 5.95 -2.80
N ASP A 77 -17.82 5.72 -3.32
CA ASP A 77 -18.78 6.78 -3.60
C ASP A 77 -19.14 7.51 -2.30
N LYS A 78 -18.94 8.83 -2.29
CA LYS A 78 -19.12 9.69 -1.11
C LYS A 78 -20.59 9.95 -0.78
N GLU A 79 -21.49 9.65 -1.71
CA GLU A 79 -22.94 9.74 -1.52
C GLU A 79 -23.57 8.35 -1.37
N GLY A 80 -22.79 7.29 -1.58
CA GLY A 80 -23.24 5.91 -1.49
C GLY A 80 -23.49 5.45 -0.05
N GLU A 81 -24.39 4.46 0.08
CA GLU A 81 -24.79 3.88 1.38
C GLU A 81 -23.61 3.33 2.19
N CYS A 82 -22.58 2.81 1.53
CA CYS A 82 -21.38 2.32 2.21
C CYS A 82 -20.60 3.45 2.92
N PHE A 83 -20.50 4.62 2.28
CA PHE A 83 -19.84 5.76 2.92
C PHE A 83 -20.69 6.36 4.05
N LYS A 84 -22.02 6.41 3.87
CA LYS A 84 -22.94 6.81 4.95
C LYS A 84 -22.82 5.91 6.17
N TYR A 85 -22.79 4.59 5.96
CA TYR A 85 -22.54 3.63 7.04
C TYR A 85 -21.22 3.91 7.77
N LEU A 86 -20.14 4.22 7.05
CA LEU A 86 -18.87 4.60 7.68
C LEU A 86 -18.98 5.89 8.51
N CYS A 87 -19.72 6.89 8.04
CA CYS A 87 -19.99 8.10 8.83
C CYS A 87 -20.74 7.76 10.14
N ASP A 88 -21.74 6.88 10.06
CA ASP A 88 -22.55 6.46 11.21
C ASP A 88 -21.76 5.62 12.22
N GLN A 89 -20.84 4.77 11.74
CA GLN A 89 -19.95 3.98 12.60
C GLN A 89 -18.89 4.84 13.31
N PHE A 90 -18.53 5.98 12.73
CA PHE A 90 -17.50 6.88 13.27
C PHE A 90 -18.03 8.31 13.46
N PRO A 91 -19.04 8.54 14.32
CA PRO A 91 -19.66 9.86 14.48
C PRO A 91 -18.69 10.91 15.06
N GLY A 92 -17.60 10.46 15.69
CA GLY A 92 -16.54 11.33 16.22
C GLY A 92 -15.45 11.71 15.22
N LEU A 93 -15.46 11.15 14.00
CA LEU A 93 -14.53 11.55 12.94
C LEU A 93 -15.17 12.66 12.10
N PHE A 94 -14.40 13.72 11.83
CA PHE A 94 -14.81 14.75 10.90
C PHE A 94 -15.00 14.16 9.50
N ASP A 95 -16.07 14.58 8.81
CA ASP A 95 -16.38 14.17 7.43
C ASP A 95 -15.15 14.33 6.50
N ALA A 96 -14.41 15.44 6.61
CA ALA A 96 -13.18 15.64 5.83
C ALA A 96 -12.10 14.57 6.09
N LYS A 97 -11.93 14.11 7.34
CA LYS A 97 -10.98 13.04 7.67
C LYS A 97 -11.45 11.70 7.11
N LEU A 98 -12.76 11.43 7.21
CA LEU A 98 -13.40 10.24 6.67
C LEU A 98 -13.25 10.18 5.15
N LYS A 99 -13.58 11.27 4.43
CA LYS A 99 -13.42 11.36 2.96
C LYS A 99 -12.00 11.08 2.50
N GLU A 100 -11.02 11.56 3.27
CA GLU A 100 -9.60 11.33 3.03
C GLU A 100 -9.07 9.97 3.51
N GLY A 101 -9.92 9.16 4.18
CA GLY A 101 -9.57 7.86 4.72
C GLY A 101 -8.53 7.92 5.84
N ILE A 102 -8.58 8.97 6.67
CA ILE A 102 -7.66 9.20 7.78
C ILE A 102 -8.22 8.54 9.03
N PHE A 103 -7.62 7.43 9.42
CA PHE A 103 -7.95 6.66 10.61
C PHE A 103 -6.75 6.57 11.55
N VAL A 104 -7.00 6.53 12.86
CA VAL A 104 -5.98 6.22 13.87
C VAL A 104 -6.12 4.77 14.37
N GLY A 105 -5.16 4.31 15.18
CA GLY A 105 -5.09 2.92 15.60
C GLY A 105 -6.31 2.42 16.37
N SER A 106 -6.98 3.31 17.12
CA SER A 106 -8.24 2.98 17.80
C SER A 106 -9.41 2.76 16.83
N ASP A 107 -9.45 3.51 15.72
CA ASP A 107 -10.55 3.45 14.77
C ASP A 107 -10.50 2.14 13.98
N ILE A 108 -9.30 1.75 13.54
CA ILE A 108 -9.06 0.50 12.81
C ILE A 108 -9.34 -0.76 13.63
N ARG A 109 -9.38 -0.67 14.96
CA ARG A 109 -9.79 -1.79 15.83
C ARG A 109 -11.30 -1.97 15.90
N LYS A 110 -12.07 -0.95 15.53
CA LYS A 110 -13.55 -0.98 15.50
C LYS A 110 -14.09 -1.49 14.16
N ILE A 111 -13.22 -1.62 13.16
CA ILE A 111 -13.47 -2.25 11.85
C ILE A 111 -12.97 -3.69 11.90
#